data_AF-A0A7C8AK38-F1
#
_entry.id   AF-A0A7C8AK38-F1
#
_cell.length_a   1.000
_cell.length_b   1.000
_cell.length_c   1.000
_cell.angle_alpha   90.00
_cell.angle_beta   90.00
_cell.angle_gamma   90.00
#
_symmetry.space_group_name_H-M   'P 1'
#
loop_
_entity.id
_entity.type
_entity.pdbx_description
1 polymer ?
#
loop_
_entity_poly.entity_id
_entity_poly.type
_entity_poly.pdbx_seq_one_letter_code
_entity_poly.pdbx_strand_id
1 'polypeptide(L)'
;MTLALVVVACLVSVHFDLSLKSSSAEGFCPADAKLVVAASDFAAFWEKAVHCDVGRQATARPPIQFRRLEVAIRNAAGIRPTPVRWRLWLGNRLLAATGETGSGLCVRPGLLLRAVHLLRRFLGVEAAEEGMYRFGDFL
;
A
#
# COMPACT_ATOMS: atom_id res chain seq x y z
N MET A 1 19.99 -26.06 -21.26
CA MET A 1 18.53 -25.79 -21.34
C MET A 1 17.93 -25.32 -20.02
N THR A 2 18.24 -25.97 -18.88
CA THR A 2 17.64 -25.67 -17.57
C THR A 2 17.88 -24.25 -17.07
N LEU A 3 19.11 -23.72 -17.22
CA LEU A 3 19.44 -22.34 -16.81
C LEU A 3 18.64 -21.28 -17.59
N ALA A 4 18.51 -21.46 -18.91
CA ALA A 4 17.76 -20.55 -19.77
C ALA A 4 16.27 -20.52 -19.39
N LEU A 5 15.69 -21.69 -19.07
CA LEU A 5 14.32 -21.81 -18.60
C LEU A 5 14.08 -21.07 -17.28
N VAL A 6 15.01 -21.17 -16.33
CA VAL A 6 14.93 -20.44 -15.05
C VAL A 6 15.03 -18.93 -15.26
N VAL A 7 15.98 -18.47 -16.10
CA VAL A 7 16.13 -17.04 -16.39
C VAL A 7 14.87 -16.47 -17.05
N VAL A 8 14.28 -17.19 -18.02
CA VAL A 8 13.02 -16.79 -18.66
C VAL A 8 11.88 -16.72 -17.64
N ALA A 9 11.74 -17.72 -16.76
CA ALA A 9 10.72 -17.72 -15.71
C ALA A 9 10.90 -16.55 -14.73
N CYS A 10 12.14 -16.19 -14.36
CA CYS A 10 12.42 -15.03 -13.54
C CYS A 10 12.06 -13.72 -14.25
N LEU A 11 12.43 -13.57 -15.53
CA LEU A 11 12.13 -12.37 -16.31
C LEU A 11 10.62 -12.18 -16.51
N VAL A 12 9.89 -13.25 -16.81
CA VAL A 12 8.42 -13.22 -16.91
C VAL A 12 7.81 -12.82 -15.57
N SER A 13 8.28 -13.40 -14.47
CA SER A 13 7.78 -13.06 -13.13
C SER A 13 8.04 -11.61 -12.76
N VAL A 14 9.24 -11.09 -13.06
CA VAL A 14 9.59 -9.67 -12.84
C VAL A 14 8.75 -8.76 -13.74
N HIS A 15 8.57 -9.10 -15.01
CA HIS A 15 7.77 -8.31 -15.93
C HIS A 15 6.30 -8.28 -15.51
N PHE A 16 5.75 -9.42 -15.09
CA PHE A 16 4.39 -9.52 -14.59
C PHE A 16 4.22 -8.71 -13.31
N ASP A 17 5.18 -8.80 -12.38
CA ASP A 17 5.21 -7.99 -11.16
C ASP A 17 5.28 -6.49 -11.48
N LEU A 18 6.17 -6.07 -12.39
CA LEU A 18 6.31 -4.67 -12.81
C LEU A 18 5.07 -4.15 -13.53
N SER A 19 4.48 -4.94 -14.45
CA SER A 19 3.29 -4.58 -15.20
C SER A 19 2.07 -4.46 -14.29
N LEU A 20 1.86 -5.45 -13.40
CA LEU A 20 0.84 -5.35 -12.38
C LEU A 20 1.12 -4.11 -11.52
N LYS A 21 2.37 -3.87 -11.12
CA LYS A 21 2.79 -2.70 -10.33
C LYS A 21 2.77 -1.40 -11.13
N SER A 22 2.50 -1.40 -12.43
CA SER A 22 2.25 -0.22 -13.24
C SER A 22 0.76 0.16 -13.14
N SER A 23 0.47 1.44 -13.09
CA SER A 23 -0.87 2.01 -12.91
C SER A 23 -0.72 3.48 -13.25
N SER A 24 -1.56 3.93 -14.17
CA SER A 24 -1.70 5.31 -14.64
C SER A 24 -2.51 6.16 -13.67
N ALA A 25 -3.09 5.58 -12.62
CA ALA A 25 -3.78 6.34 -11.59
C ALA A 25 -2.74 7.16 -10.82
N GLU A 26 -2.81 8.49 -11.00
CA GLU A 26 -2.25 9.43 -10.05
C GLU A 26 -2.97 9.19 -8.72
N GLY A 27 -2.23 8.84 -7.66
CA GLY A 27 -2.85 8.55 -6.37
C GLY A 27 -3.78 9.68 -5.93
N PHE A 28 -4.85 9.37 -5.20
CA PHE A 28 -5.82 10.38 -4.80
C PHE A 28 -5.21 11.36 -3.78
N CYS A 29 -5.11 12.64 -4.16
CA CYS A 29 -4.74 13.73 -3.28
C CYS A 29 -5.90 14.76 -3.29
N PRO A 30 -6.52 15.08 -2.14
CA PRO A 30 -7.52 16.14 -2.08
C PRO A 30 -6.95 17.47 -2.59
N ALA A 31 -7.73 18.23 -3.35
CA ALA A 31 -7.32 19.54 -3.87
C ALA A 31 -7.08 20.57 -2.75
N ASP A 32 -7.72 20.39 -1.60
CA ASP A 32 -7.58 21.21 -0.38
C ASP A 32 -6.52 20.67 0.59
N ALA A 33 -5.65 19.74 0.16
CA ALA A 33 -4.65 19.15 1.03
C ALA A 33 -3.65 20.22 1.51
N LYS A 34 -3.64 20.49 2.82
CA LYS A 34 -2.70 21.40 3.49
C LYS A 34 -1.33 20.76 3.67
N LEU A 35 -1.28 19.44 3.78
CA LEU A 35 -0.06 18.67 3.90
C LEU A 35 -0.18 17.37 3.09
N VAL A 36 0.82 17.13 2.25
CA VAL A 36 0.96 15.93 1.45
C VAL A 36 2.31 15.29 1.76
N VAL A 37 2.29 14.01 2.09
CA VAL A 37 3.49 13.20 2.33
C VAL A 37 3.47 12.05 1.34
N ALA A 38 4.49 11.97 0.49
CA ALA A 38 4.66 10.90 -0.48
C ALA A 38 5.94 10.11 -0.21
N ALA A 39 5.83 8.79 -0.21
CA ALA A 39 6.97 7.89 -0.13
C ALA A 39 6.93 6.89 -1.29
N SER A 40 7.98 6.88 -2.11
CA SER A 40 8.14 5.94 -3.22
C SER A 40 8.43 4.50 -2.76
N ASP A 41 9.11 4.36 -1.62
CA ASP A 41 9.28 3.10 -0.87
C ASP A 41 9.03 3.36 0.62
N PHE A 42 7.75 3.36 1.00
CA PHE A 42 7.31 3.59 2.36
C PHE A 42 7.87 2.56 3.34
N ALA A 43 8.01 1.29 2.93
CA ALA A 43 8.54 0.25 3.81
C ALA A 43 10.00 0.51 4.16
N ALA A 44 10.85 0.86 3.18
CA ALA A 44 12.25 1.23 3.43
C ALA A 44 12.37 2.55 4.19
N PHE A 45 11.52 3.55 3.87
CA PHE A 45 11.46 4.80 4.61
C PHE A 45 11.13 4.54 6.08
N TRP A 46 10.10 3.75 6.35
CA TRP A 46 9.63 3.44 7.70
C TRP A 46 10.69 2.66 8.48
N GLU A 47 11.30 1.66 7.86
CA GLU A 47 12.40 0.90 8.46
C GLU A 47 13.54 1.83 8.89
N LYS A 48 13.97 2.76 8.03
CA LYS A 48 15.02 3.73 8.37
C LYS A 48 14.58 4.72 9.45
N ALA A 49 13.33 5.19 9.39
CA ALA A 49 12.78 6.14 10.35
C ALA A 49 12.76 5.54 11.77
N VAL A 50 12.38 4.28 11.92
CA VAL A 50 12.35 3.63 13.25
C VAL A 50 13.75 3.45 13.85
N HIS A 51 14.80 3.45 13.03
CA HIS A 51 16.18 3.26 13.50
C HIS A 51 16.99 4.56 13.67
N CYS A 52 16.52 5.72 13.17
CA CYS A 52 17.18 7.01 13.39
C CYS A 52 16.63 7.73 14.63
N ASP A 53 17.44 8.56 15.30
CA ASP A 53 17.04 9.23 16.54
C ASP A 53 15.82 10.15 16.35
N VAL A 54 15.82 10.91 15.25
CA VAL A 54 14.71 11.81 14.90
C VAL A 54 13.42 11.00 14.67
N GLY A 55 13.51 9.88 13.97
CA GLY A 55 12.35 9.05 13.69
C GLY A 55 11.89 8.25 14.92
N ARG A 56 12.80 7.84 15.82
CA ARG A 56 12.43 7.31 17.14
C ARG A 56 11.66 8.34 17.97
N GLN A 57 12.10 9.60 17.98
CA GLN A 57 11.36 10.67 18.67
C GLN A 57 9.99 10.92 18.03
N ALA A 58 9.91 10.93 16.70
CA ALA A 58 8.65 11.09 15.97
C ALA A 58 7.69 9.89 16.14
N THR A 59 8.21 8.68 16.30
CA THR A 59 7.42 7.45 16.46
C THR A 59 7.13 7.09 17.92
N ALA A 60 7.82 7.69 18.89
CA ALA A 60 7.51 7.54 20.32
C ALA A 60 6.12 8.10 20.68
N ARG A 61 5.64 9.08 19.90
CA ARG A 61 4.26 9.58 19.92
C ARG A 61 3.74 9.60 18.50
N PRO A 62 3.39 8.43 17.93
CA PRO A 62 2.94 8.40 16.56
C PRO A 62 1.70 9.29 16.46
N PRO A 63 1.59 10.13 15.42
CA PRO A 63 0.36 10.88 15.18
C PRO A 63 -0.82 9.91 15.24
N ILE A 64 -1.88 10.26 15.97
CA ILE A 64 -3.04 9.38 16.25
C ILE A 64 -3.57 8.71 14.97
N GLN A 65 -3.45 9.40 13.84
CA GLN A 65 -3.81 8.94 12.50
C GLN A 65 -3.05 7.66 12.06
N PHE A 66 -1.75 7.55 12.32
CA PHE A 66 -0.96 6.36 11.98
C PHE A 66 -1.34 5.15 12.84
N ARG A 67 -1.63 5.38 14.13
CA ARG A 67 -2.09 4.30 15.02
C ARG A 67 -3.47 3.80 14.60
N ARG A 68 -4.38 4.71 14.23
CA ARG A 68 -5.70 4.35 13.70
C ARG A 68 -5.59 3.60 12.38
N LEU A 69 -4.69 4.00 11.49
CA LEU A 69 -4.39 3.28 10.26
C LEU A 69 -3.86 1.87 10.54
N GLU A 70 -2.87 1.74 11.42
CA GLU A 70 -2.30 0.43 11.75
C GLU A 70 -3.37 -0.51 12.31
N VAL A 71 -4.25 0.00 13.18
CA VAL A 71 -5.39 -0.73 13.72
C VAL A 71 -6.39 -1.08 12.62
N ALA A 72 -6.73 -0.15 11.73
CA ALA A 72 -7.67 -0.39 10.64
C ALA A 72 -7.14 -1.45 9.66
N ILE A 73 -5.87 -1.36 9.24
CA ILE A 73 -5.20 -2.37 8.41
C ILE A 73 -5.18 -3.72 9.14
N ARG A 74 -4.86 -3.73 10.43
CA ARG A 74 -4.83 -4.97 11.21
C ARG A 74 -6.20 -5.61 11.33
N ASN A 75 -7.25 -4.82 11.56
CA ASN A 75 -8.61 -5.31 11.67
C ASN A 75 -9.13 -5.80 10.32
N ALA A 76 -8.82 -5.10 9.23
CA ALA A 76 -9.27 -5.46 7.89
C ALA A 76 -8.49 -6.66 7.31
N ALA A 77 -7.17 -6.66 7.44
CA ALA A 77 -6.30 -7.68 6.83
C ALA A 77 -5.93 -8.83 7.79
N GLY A 78 -6.29 -8.75 9.07
CA GLY A 78 -5.93 -9.75 10.09
C GLY A 78 -4.43 -9.85 10.38
N ILE A 79 -3.62 -8.91 9.88
CA ILE A 79 -2.16 -8.99 9.93
C ILE A 79 -1.52 -7.75 10.57
N ARG A 80 -0.44 -7.97 11.32
CA ARG A 80 0.44 -6.88 11.77
C ARG A 80 1.26 -6.36 10.59
N PRO A 81 1.21 -5.06 10.25
CA PRO A 81 1.98 -4.50 9.15
C PRO A 81 3.45 -4.35 9.54
N THR A 82 4.26 -5.39 9.29
CA THR A 82 5.73 -5.28 9.25
C THR A 82 6.16 -4.75 7.87
N PRO A 83 7.39 -4.21 7.68
CA PRO A 83 7.82 -3.72 6.36
C PRO A 83 7.64 -4.75 5.23
N VAL A 84 7.98 -6.02 5.51
CA VAL A 84 7.78 -7.14 4.56
C VAL A 84 6.30 -7.35 4.25
N ARG A 85 5.44 -7.41 5.28
CA ARG A 85 3.99 -7.62 5.10
C ARG A 85 3.33 -6.42 4.43
N TRP A 86 3.78 -5.22 4.73
CA TRP A 86 3.34 -4.00 4.08
C TRP A 86 3.62 -4.07 2.58
N ARG A 87 4.85 -4.39 2.16
CA ARG A 87 5.17 -4.53 0.74
C ARG A 87 4.30 -5.58 0.05
N LEU A 88 4.05 -6.70 0.72
CA LEU A 88 3.28 -7.81 0.18
C LEU A 88 1.79 -7.46 0.00
N TRP A 89 1.19 -6.74 0.96
CA TRP A 89 -0.23 -6.37 0.95
C TRP A 89 -0.50 -5.02 0.27
N LEU A 90 0.24 -3.98 0.65
CA LEU A 90 -0.03 -2.57 0.35
C LEU A 90 1.01 -1.94 -0.58
N GLY A 91 1.97 -2.73 -1.05
CA GLY A 91 2.99 -2.29 -2.00
C GLY A 91 4.01 -1.33 -1.40
N ASN A 92 4.80 -0.70 -2.28
CA ASN A 92 5.91 0.16 -1.87
C ASN A 92 5.50 1.62 -1.72
N ARG A 93 4.48 2.08 -2.46
CA ARG A 93 4.13 3.49 -2.52
C ARG A 93 3.06 3.83 -1.50
N LEU A 94 3.28 4.92 -0.76
CA LEU A 94 2.30 5.55 0.09
C LEU A 94 2.16 7.02 -0.29
N LEU A 95 0.92 7.48 -0.39
CA LEU A 95 0.55 8.88 -0.37
C LEU A 95 -0.34 9.10 0.85
N ALA A 96 0.01 10.05 1.70
CA ALA A 96 -0.79 10.50 2.81
C ALA A 96 -1.13 11.97 2.60
N ALA A 97 -2.39 12.35 2.77
CA ALA A 97 -2.81 13.73 2.62
C ALA A 97 -3.76 14.11 3.76
N THR A 98 -3.71 15.37 4.18
CA THR A 98 -4.67 15.95 5.12
C THR A 98 -5.08 17.36 4.66
N GLY A 99 -6.38 17.60 4.66
CA GLY A 99 -7.02 18.87 4.28
C GLY A 99 -8.13 19.24 5.28
N GLU A 100 -8.98 20.20 4.91
CA GLU A 100 -10.14 20.60 5.72
C GLU A 100 -11.27 19.58 5.61
N THR A 101 -11.40 18.96 4.44
CA THR A 101 -12.38 17.91 4.14
C THR A 101 -12.06 16.58 4.82
N GLY A 102 -10.80 16.36 5.22
CA GLY A 102 -10.40 15.17 5.98
C GLY A 102 -8.94 14.76 5.77
N SER A 103 -8.60 13.61 6.32
CA SER A 103 -7.29 12.97 6.11
C SER A 103 -7.47 11.60 5.46
N GLY A 104 -6.60 11.26 4.51
CA GLY A 104 -6.67 10.03 3.74
C GLY A 104 -5.30 9.44 3.45
N LEU A 105 -5.30 8.15 3.16
CA LEU A 105 -4.10 7.38 2.80
C LEU A 105 -4.40 6.57 1.55
N CYS A 106 -3.55 6.75 0.54
CA CYS A 106 -3.61 6.03 -0.71
C CYS A 106 -2.36 5.17 -0.84
N VAL A 107 -2.58 3.87 -0.94
CA VAL A 107 -1.53 2.88 -1.14
C VAL A 107 -1.67 2.27 -2.52
N ARG A 108 -0.55 1.90 -3.12
CA ARG A 108 -0.57 1.15 -4.38
C ARG A 108 -0.64 -0.33 -4.05
N PRO A 109 -1.75 -1.04 -4.33
CA PRO A 109 -1.99 -2.37 -3.79
C PRO A 109 -0.84 -3.33 -4.13
N GLY A 110 -0.42 -4.09 -3.12
CA GLY A 110 0.58 -5.14 -3.25
C GLY A 110 0.00 -6.40 -3.88
N LEU A 111 0.81 -7.45 -3.94
CA LEU A 111 0.46 -8.71 -4.60
C LEU A 111 -0.77 -9.38 -3.97
N LEU A 112 -0.89 -9.37 -2.63
CA LEU A 112 -2.01 -10.03 -1.95
C LEU A 112 -3.33 -9.29 -2.14
N LEU A 113 -3.36 -7.96 -2.02
CA LEU A 113 -4.58 -7.19 -2.31
C LEU A 113 -5.04 -7.38 -3.75
N ARG A 114 -4.11 -7.54 -4.70
CA ARG A 114 -4.45 -7.85 -6.11
C ARG A 114 -5.00 -9.25 -6.27
N ALA A 115 -4.44 -10.24 -5.59
CA ALA A 115 -4.97 -11.61 -5.61
C ALA A 115 -6.39 -11.65 -5.03
N VAL A 116 -6.63 -10.97 -3.90
CA VAL A 116 -7.97 -10.81 -3.31
C VAL A 116 -8.91 -10.11 -4.29
N HIS A 117 -8.48 -9.02 -4.93
CA HIS A 117 -9.28 -8.30 -5.92
C HIS A 117 -9.62 -9.18 -7.14
N LEU A 118 -8.67 -9.95 -7.68
CA LEU A 118 -8.91 -10.90 -8.76
C LEU A 118 -9.92 -11.96 -8.34
N LEU A 119 -9.76 -12.55 -7.15
CA LEU A 119 -10.69 -13.54 -6.63
C LEU A 119 -12.10 -12.95 -6.47
N ARG A 120 -12.23 -11.73 -5.95
CA ARG A 120 -13.52 -11.03 -5.82
C ARG A 120 -14.17 -10.78 -7.18
N ARG A 121 -13.40 -10.37 -8.19
CA ARG A 121 -13.90 -10.24 -9.57
C ARG A 121 -14.37 -11.57 -10.14
N PHE A 122 -13.64 -12.66 -9.88
CA PHE A 122 -14.08 -14.01 -10.27
C PHE A 122 -15.37 -14.45 -9.56
N LEU A 123 -15.58 -14.00 -8.32
CA LEU A 123 -16.79 -14.26 -7.53
C LEU A 123 -17.95 -13.28 -7.83
N GLY A 124 -17.80 -12.38 -8.82
CA GLY A 124 -18.84 -11.44 -9.21
C GLY A 124 -19.09 -10.30 -8.21
N VAL A 125 -18.14 -10.04 -7.31
CA VAL A 125 -18.23 -8.91 -6.37
C VAL A 125 -17.76 -7.65 -7.08
N GLU A 126 -18.68 -6.72 -7.32
CA GLU A 126 -18.38 -5.44 -7.97
C GLU A 126 -17.55 -4.52 -7.07
N ALA A 127 -16.77 -3.64 -7.71
CA ALA A 127 -16.02 -2.61 -7.02
C ALA A 127 -16.97 -1.52 -6.49
N ALA A 128 -16.63 -0.91 -5.34
CA ALA A 128 -17.25 0.36 -4.97
C ALA A 128 -16.90 1.45 -6.01
N GLU A 129 -17.74 2.48 -6.08
CA GLU A 129 -17.73 3.55 -7.09
C GLU A 129 -16.31 4.05 -7.45
N GLU A 130 -16.11 4.30 -8.75
CA GLU A 130 -14.90 4.91 -9.34
C GLU A 130 -13.59 4.11 -9.25
N GLY A 131 -13.65 2.79 -8.96
CA GLY A 131 -12.46 1.93 -8.96
C GLY A 131 -11.49 2.20 -7.80
N MET A 132 -11.91 3.03 -6.84
CA MET A 132 -11.23 3.24 -5.57
C MET A 132 -11.81 2.30 -4.52
N TYR A 133 -11.02 1.33 -4.08
CA TYR A 133 -11.40 0.47 -2.98
C TYR A 133 -11.15 1.16 -1.64
N ARG A 134 -12.20 1.36 -0.85
CA ARG A 134 -12.03 1.78 0.54
C ARG A 134 -11.63 0.56 1.36
N PHE A 135 -10.71 0.75 2.31
CA PHE A 135 -10.23 -0.34 3.16
C PHE A 135 -11.35 -1.08 3.92
N GLY A 136 -12.47 -0.40 4.20
CA GLY A 136 -13.66 -0.99 4.81
C GLY A 136 -14.45 -1.93 3.90
N ASP A 137 -14.30 -1.82 2.58
CA ASP A 137 -15.08 -2.60 1.60
C ASP A 137 -14.45 -3.97 1.31
N PHE A 138 -13.29 -4.28 1.92
CA PHE A 138 -12.61 -5.58 1.76
C PHE A 138 -13.12 -6.67 2.71
N LEU A 139 -14.06 -6.33 3.60
CA LEU A 139 -14.81 -7.27 4.45
C LEU A 139 -16.15 -7.61 3.80
#